data_AF-A0A673MHI2-F1
#
_entry.id   AF-A0A673MHI2-F1
#
_cell.length_a   1.000
_cell.length_b   1.000
_cell.length_c   1.000
_cell.angle_alpha   90.00
_cell.angle_beta   90.00
_cell.angle_gamma   90.00
#
_symmetry.space_group_name_H-M   'P 1'
#
loop_
_entity.id
_entity.type
_entity.pdbx_description
1 polymer ?
#
loop_
_entity_poly.entity_id
_entity_poly.type
_entity_poly.pdbx_seq_one_letter_code
_entity_poly.pdbx_strand_id
1 'polypeptide(L)'
;MEKMKYVLQVCVAFVLCSPQAVTGSPVDCPNQDTAGTSCAISVEKLLERAVQHAELIYRVSEESKLLFDEMLISYGMNLHIPEGTMCAPKTVTVPRSKSEIKQISDKWILHSLLILAQFWIDPLVEVQASLENYENAPSALLTRSKWISTKLMSLEQGIMVLIRQILGEGSVTLEGPEETSDRFVSSNILETVRRDYSVIYCFRKDAHKMQTFLKLLKCRQIEKENCSLF
;
A
#
# COMPACT_ATOMS: atom_id res chain seq x y z
N MET A 1 19.98 15.39 47.59
CA MET A 1 18.53 15.51 47.30
C MET A 1 18.26 16.72 46.41
N GLU A 2 18.92 16.79 45.26
CA GLU A 2 18.81 17.92 44.32
C GLU A 2 18.67 17.46 42.86
N LYS A 3 19.03 16.21 42.56
CA LYS A 3 18.80 15.57 41.25
C LYS A 3 17.34 15.14 41.00
N MET A 4 16.48 15.13 42.02
CA MET A 4 15.07 14.70 41.88
C MET A 4 14.13 15.81 41.42
N LYS A 5 14.59 17.07 41.40
CA LYS A 5 13.81 18.21 40.87
C LYS A 5 13.88 18.32 39.35
N TYR A 6 14.99 17.88 38.72
CA TYR A 6 15.16 17.90 37.28
C TYR A 6 14.30 16.88 36.54
N VAL A 7 14.01 15.73 37.17
CA VAL A 7 13.17 14.67 36.56
C VAL A 7 11.72 15.13 36.43
N LEU A 8 11.22 15.94 37.37
CA LEU A 8 9.84 16.43 37.35
C LEU A 8 9.62 17.55 36.32
N GLN A 9 10.68 18.27 35.93
CA GLN A 9 10.59 19.39 34.97
C GLN A 9 10.73 18.94 33.50
N VAL A 10 11.25 17.73 33.25
CA VAL A 10 11.30 17.12 31.90
C VAL A 10 9.96 16.49 31.51
N CYS A 11 9.18 16.00 32.48
CA CYS A 11 7.85 15.44 32.24
C CYS A 11 6.77 16.48 31.86
N VAL A 12 7.01 17.77 32.11
CA VAL A 12 6.06 18.85 31.79
C VAL A 12 6.24 19.37 30.35
N ALA A 13 7.34 19.02 29.66
CA ALA A 13 7.58 19.42 28.27
C ALA A 13 6.97 18.45 27.23
N PHE A 14 6.51 17.26 27.63
CA PHE A 14 5.94 16.25 26.73
C PHE A 14 4.44 16.41 26.44
N VAL A 15 3.79 17.48 26.93
CA VAL A 15 2.34 17.71 26.77
C VAL A 15 2.01 18.66 25.59
N LEU A 16 3.00 19.06 24.78
CA LEU A 16 2.73 19.69 23.48
C LEU A 16 2.74 18.63 22.37
N CYS A 17 1.89 17.62 22.54
CA CYS A 17 1.45 16.78 21.43
C CYS A 17 0.50 17.64 20.59
N SER A 18 1.02 18.36 19.60
CA SER A 18 0.19 18.93 18.55
C SER A 18 -0.54 17.77 17.87
N PRO A 19 -1.89 17.72 17.86
CA PRO A 19 -2.55 16.97 16.83
C PRO A 19 -2.36 17.84 15.58
N GLN A 20 -1.49 17.43 14.66
CA GLN A 20 -1.82 17.70 13.26
C GLN A 20 -3.10 16.90 13.02
N ALA A 21 -4.24 17.55 13.30
CA ALA A 21 -5.53 17.09 12.89
C ALA A 21 -5.43 16.94 11.38
N VAL A 22 -5.30 15.68 10.93
CA VAL A 22 -5.60 15.33 9.57
C VAL A 22 -7.03 15.81 9.36
N THR A 23 -7.19 16.86 8.57
CA THR A 23 -8.47 17.36 8.13
C THR A 23 -9.09 16.29 7.24
N GLY A 24 -9.69 15.27 7.85
CA GLY A 24 -10.70 14.46 7.18
C GLY A 24 -11.87 15.39 6.90
N SER A 25 -12.27 15.53 5.64
CA SER A 25 -13.52 16.19 5.31
C SER A 25 -14.67 15.59 6.14
N PRO A 26 -15.64 16.40 6.58
CA PRO A 26 -16.76 15.91 7.37
C PRO A 26 -17.48 14.78 6.62
N VAL A 27 -17.93 13.77 7.36
CA VAL A 27 -18.86 12.78 6.84
C VAL A 27 -20.18 13.51 6.57
N ASP A 28 -20.46 13.86 5.31
CA ASP A 28 -21.77 14.41 4.95
C ASP A 28 -22.84 13.31 5.14
N CYS A 29 -23.62 13.43 6.22
CA CYS A 29 -24.86 12.70 6.46
C CYS A 29 -26.07 13.66 6.38
N PRO A 30 -26.55 14.07 5.18
CA PRO A 30 -27.83 14.74 5.07
C PRO A 30 -28.91 13.68 4.78
N ASN A 31 -29.67 13.32 5.83
CA ASN A 31 -31.06 12.82 5.84
C ASN A 31 -31.32 12.21 7.22
N GLN A 32 -31.68 13.06 8.19
CA GLN A 32 -32.23 12.61 9.47
C GLN A 32 -33.71 12.32 9.26
N ASP A 33 -34.05 11.04 9.12
CA ASP A 33 -35.37 10.57 9.52
C ASP A 33 -35.29 10.14 10.99
N THR A 34 -36.23 10.66 11.77
CA THR A 34 -36.30 10.68 13.22
C THR A 34 -36.46 9.27 13.83
N ALA A 35 -35.41 8.45 13.85
CA ALA A 35 -35.34 7.21 14.64
C ALA A 35 -33.91 6.60 14.67
N GLY A 36 -32.98 7.15 15.46
CA GLY A 36 -31.81 6.40 15.95
C GLY A 36 -30.92 5.64 14.94
N THR A 37 -30.86 6.08 13.67
CA THR A 37 -30.16 5.32 12.62
C THR A 37 -28.66 5.63 12.59
N SER A 38 -27.84 4.59 12.72
CA SER A 38 -26.39 4.62 12.50
C SER A 38 -26.03 5.24 11.14
N CYS A 39 -25.25 6.33 11.10
CA CYS A 39 -24.72 6.85 9.83
C CYS A 39 -23.68 5.88 9.27
N ALA A 40 -24.04 5.16 8.21
CA ALA A 40 -23.16 4.22 7.52
C ALA A 40 -22.72 4.80 6.16
N ILE A 41 -21.43 4.74 5.87
CA ILE A 41 -20.87 5.13 4.57
C ILE A 41 -21.21 4.03 3.55
N SER A 42 -21.73 4.40 2.38
CA SER A 42 -22.04 3.43 1.32
C SER A 42 -20.79 2.73 0.78
N VAL A 43 -20.95 1.47 0.34
CA VAL A 43 -19.88 0.68 -0.30
C VAL A 43 -19.28 1.42 -1.51
N GLU A 44 -20.10 2.10 -2.29
CA GLU A 44 -19.66 2.92 -3.41
C GLU A 44 -18.68 4.02 -2.98
N LYS A 45 -19.00 4.77 -1.91
CA LYS A 45 -18.12 5.81 -1.37
C LYS A 45 -16.83 5.22 -0.79
N LEU A 46 -16.90 4.03 -0.19
CA LEU A 46 -15.71 3.31 0.30
C LEU A 46 -14.79 2.89 -0.86
N LEU A 47 -15.37 2.33 -1.93
CA LEU A 47 -14.64 1.94 -3.14
C LEU A 47 -14.03 3.14 -3.86
N GLU A 48 -14.76 4.25 -3.98
CA GLU A 48 -14.22 5.52 -4.52
C GLU A 48 -12.96 5.96 -3.79
N ARG A 49 -13.03 6.03 -2.46
CA ARG A 49 -11.89 6.41 -1.62
C ARG A 49 -10.72 5.42 -1.75
N ALA A 50 -11.00 4.12 -1.79
CA ALA A 50 -9.97 3.10 -1.96
C ALA A 50 -9.29 3.19 -3.34
N VAL A 51 -10.04 3.44 -4.42
CA VAL A 51 -9.49 3.64 -5.78
C VAL A 51 -8.57 4.84 -5.81
N GLN A 52 -9.01 5.98 -5.28
CA GLN A 52 -8.19 7.21 -5.23
C GLN A 52 -6.89 6.98 -4.42
N HIS A 53 -6.99 6.23 -3.32
CA HIS A 53 -5.85 5.90 -2.49
C HIS A 53 -4.84 5.02 -3.21
N ALA A 54 -5.31 3.94 -3.86
CA ALA A 54 -4.44 3.04 -4.64
C ALA A 54 -3.82 3.73 -5.85
N GLU A 55 -4.54 4.64 -6.51
CA GLU A 55 -4.00 5.45 -7.60
C GLU A 55 -2.85 6.35 -7.14
N LEU A 56 -2.99 6.98 -5.97
CA LEU A 56 -1.93 7.80 -5.42
C LEU A 56 -0.70 6.96 -5.05
N ILE A 57 -0.90 5.79 -4.43
CA ILE A 57 0.18 4.84 -4.13
C ILE A 57 0.91 4.43 -5.42
N TYR A 58 0.17 4.05 -6.46
CA TYR A 58 0.75 3.67 -7.74
C TYR A 58 1.55 4.82 -8.37
N ARG A 59 1.00 6.04 -8.41
CA ARG A 59 1.71 7.21 -8.93
C ARG A 59 3.03 7.46 -8.21
N VAL A 60 3.02 7.45 -6.88
CA VAL A 60 4.24 7.67 -6.09
C VAL A 60 5.23 6.52 -6.26
N SER A 61 4.76 5.29 -6.53
CA SER A 61 5.62 4.15 -6.86
C SER A 61 6.34 4.31 -8.20
N GLU A 62 5.67 4.87 -9.23
CA GLU A 62 6.29 5.22 -10.51
C GLU A 62 7.40 6.25 -10.31
N GLU A 63 7.11 7.33 -9.59
CA GLU A 63 8.10 8.38 -9.28
C GLU A 63 9.29 7.83 -8.49
N SER A 64 9.04 6.93 -7.53
CA SER A 64 10.10 6.30 -6.72
C SER A 64 10.98 5.39 -7.58
N LYS A 65 10.39 4.67 -8.54
CA LYS A 65 11.15 3.85 -9.49
C LYS A 65 12.06 4.71 -10.35
N LEU A 66 11.56 5.84 -10.87
CA LEU A 66 12.36 6.77 -11.68
C LEU A 66 13.54 7.36 -10.88
N LEU A 67 13.32 7.76 -9.63
CA LEU A 67 14.41 8.22 -8.76
C LEU A 67 15.45 7.13 -8.49
N PHE A 68 15.01 5.88 -8.35
CA PHE A 68 15.92 4.75 -8.18
C PHE A 68 16.74 4.52 -9.46
N ASP A 69 16.14 4.63 -10.65
CA ASP A 69 16.86 4.54 -11.92
C ASP A 69 17.96 5.61 -12.03
N GLU A 70 17.66 6.85 -11.67
CA GLU A 70 18.62 7.96 -11.67
C GLU A 70 19.79 7.69 -10.70
N MET A 71 19.49 7.12 -9.53
CA MET A 71 20.51 6.70 -8.56
C MET A 71 21.39 5.57 -9.13
N LEU A 72 20.82 4.59 -9.83
CA LEU A 72 21.59 3.51 -10.47
C LEU A 72 22.53 4.05 -11.56
N ILE A 73 22.07 5.00 -12.36
CA ILE A 73 22.90 5.67 -13.37
C ILE A 73 24.10 6.36 -12.71
N SER A 74 23.87 7.01 -11.57
CA SER A 74 24.93 7.68 -10.79
C SER A 74 25.96 6.68 -10.22
N TYR A 75 25.56 5.44 -9.96
CA TYR A 75 26.45 4.34 -9.59
C TYR A 75 27.10 3.62 -10.78
N GLY A 76 26.85 4.07 -12.02
CA GLY A 76 27.34 3.40 -13.22
C GLY A 76 26.72 2.00 -13.43
N MET A 77 25.57 1.74 -12.81
CA MET A 77 24.85 0.48 -12.89
C MET A 77 23.76 0.55 -13.96
N ASN A 78 23.60 -0.54 -14.72
CA ASN A 78 22.45 -0.74 -15.60
C ASN A 78 21.73 -2.03 -15.22
N LEU A 79 20.67 -1.89 -14.41
CA LEU A 79 19.83 -3.00 -14.00
C LEU A 79 18.56 -3.04 -14.86
N HIS A 80 18.50 -4.00 -15.77
CA HIS A 80 17.32 -4.26 -16.57
C HIS A 80 16.52 -5.42 -15.99
N ILE A 81 15.28 -5.16 -15.58
CA ILE A 81 14.33 -6.21 -15.20
C ILE A 81 13.37 -6.41 -16.37
N PRO A 82 13.34 -7.61 -17.00
CA PRO A 82 12.42 -7.90 -18.10
C PRO A 82 10.97 -7.61 -17.71
N GLU A 83 10.19 -7.01 -18.60
CA GLU A 83 8.78 -6.64 -18.33
C GLU A 83 7.92 -7.84 -17.88
N GLY A 84 8.25 -9.04 -18.38
CA GLY A 84 7.60 -10.31 -18.02
C GLY A 84 7.96 -10.87 -16.64
N THR A 85 8.87 -10.23 -15.90
CA THR A 85 9.30 -10.70 -14.57
C THR A 85 8.10 -10.77 -13.62
N MET A 86 7.89 -11.95 -13.03
CA MET A 86 6.85 -12.16 -12.04
C MET A 86 7.34 -11.73 -10.67
N CYS A 87 6.54 -10.90 -10.01
CA CYS A 87 6.80 -10.43 -8.66
C CYS A 87 6.11 -11.35 -7.65
N ALA A 88 6.74 -11.57 -6.51
CA ALA A 88 6.05 -12.19 -5.39
C ALA A 88 5.04 -11.19 -4.79
N PRO A 89 3.85 -11.65 -4.35
CA PRO A 89 3.40 -13.04 -4.34
C PRO A 89 2.89 -13.50 -5.71
N LYS A 90 3.39 -14.65 -6.19
CA LYS A 90 3.06 -15.20 -7.53
C LYS A 90 1.61 -15.67 -7.65
N THR A 91 0.90 -15.80 -6.54
CA THR A 91 -0.48 -16.29 -6.46
C THR A 91 -1.51 -15.32 -7.03
N VAL A 92 -1.14 -14.05 -7.24
CA VAL A 92 -2.07 -13.01 -7.68
C VAL A 92 -1.79 -12.59 -9.12
N THR A 93 -2.60 -13.10 -10.05
CA THR A 93 -2.52 -12.77 -11.49
C THR A 93 -3.59 -11.75 -11.89
N VAL A 94 -3.25 -10.83 -12.79
CA VAL A 94 -4.25 -9.90 -13.35
C VAL A 94 -5.00 -10.63 -14.46
N PRO A 95 -6.35 -10.69 -14.43
CA PRO A 95 -7.12 -11.22 -15.55
C PRO A 95 -6.82 -10.37 -16.79
N ARG A 96 -6.73 -10.99 -17.96
CA ARG A 96 -6.35 -10.31 -19.22
C ARG A 96 -7.46 -10.28 -20.25
N SER A 97 -8.53 -11.05 -20.05
CA SER A 97 -9.65 -11.18 -20.99
C SER A 97 -10.98 -10.81 -20.35
N LYS A 98 -11.95 -10.33 -21.15
CA LYS A 98 -13.32 -10.07 -20.67
C LYS A 98 -13.97 -11.32 -20.07
N SER A 99 -13.66 -12.50 -20.61
CA SER A 99 -14.11 -13.79 -20.08
C SER A 99 -13.54 -14.07 -18.69
N GLU A 100 -12.24 -13.85 -18.47
CA GLU A 100 -11.63 -13.99 -17.14
C GLU A 100 -12.20 -12.97 -16.15
N ILE A 101 -12.38 -11.72 -16.59
CA ILE A 101 -13.01 -10.67 -15.77
C ILE A 101 -14.41 -11.09 -15.33
N LYS A 102 -15.19 -11.81 -16.13
CA LYS A 102 -16.52 -12.29 -15.70
C LYS A 102 -16.45 -13.49 -14.73
N GLN A 103 -15.38 -14.26 -14.75
CA GLN A 103 -15.25 -15.49 -13.95
C GLN A 103 -14.67 -15.25 -12.55
N ILE A 104 -13.85 -14.22 -12.35
CA ILE A 104 -13.26 -13.96 -11.03
C ILE A 104 -14.29 -13.38 -10.05
N SER A 105 -14.37 -13.95 -8.85
CA SER A 105 -15.30 -13.51 -7.80
C SER A 105 -14.80 -12.26 -7.07
N ASP A 106 -15.72 -11.44 -6.55
CA ASP A 106 -15.37 -10.28 -5.70
C ASP A 106 -14.58 -10.72 -4.46
N LYS A 107 -14.91 -11.89 -3.90
CA LYS A 107 -14.17 -12.52 -2.81
C LYS A 107 -12.71 -12.73 -3.16
N TRP A 108 -12.43 -13.32 -4.33
CA TRP A 108 -11.06 -13.56 -4.77
C TRP A 108 -10.31 -12.24 -4.98
N ILE A 109 -10.96 -11.21 -5.54
CA ILE A 109 -10.34 -9.89 -5.75
C ILE A 109 -9.99 -9.24 -4.40
N LEU A 110 -10.92 -9.22 -3.45
CA LEU A 110 -10.73 -8.59 -2.14
C LEU A 110 -9.63 -9.28 -1.32
N HIS A 111 -9.57 -10.60 -1.31
CA HIS A 111 -8.47 -11.31 -0.65
C HIS A 111 -7.14 -11.10 -1.38
N SER A 112 -7.14 -11.06 -2.71
CA SER A 112 -5.94 -10.74 -3.49
C SER A 112 -5.39 -9.35 -3.15
N LEU A 113 -6.27 -8.36 -3.02
CA LEU A 113 -5.91 -7.01 -2.58
C LEU A 113 -5.28 -7.01 -1.18
N LEU A 114 -5.86 -7.77 -0.24
CA LEU A 114 -5.34 -7.89 1.12
C LEU A 114 -3.95 -8.53 1.14
N ILE A 115 -3.76 -9.64 0.42
CA ILE A 115 -2.48 -10.33 0.29
C ILE A 115 -1.40 -9.38 -0.24
N LEU A 116 -1.68 -8.64 -1.31
CA LEU A 116 -0.74 -7.68 -1.89
C LEU A 116 -0.40 -6.57 -0.89
N ALA A 117 -1.41 -5.99 -0.23
CA ALA A 117 -1.20 -4.91 0.73
C ALA A 117 -0.33 -5.36 1.91
N GLN A 118 -0.57 -6.55 2.44
CA GLN A 118 0.18 -7.11 3.56
C GLN A 118 1.61 -7.51 3.17
N PHE A 119 1.77 -8.21 2.05
CA PHE A 119 3.07 -8.71 1.60
C PHE A 119 4.09 -7.59 1.39
N TRP A 120 3.67 -6.43 0.89
CA TRP A 120 4.58 -5.36 0.51
C TRP A 120 5.02 -4.45 1.67
N ILE A 121 4.43 -4.59 2.88
CA ILE A 121 4.80 -3.74 4.03
C ILE A 121 6.26 -3.96 4.41
N ASP A 122 6.67 -5.18 4.72
CA ASP A 122 8.01 -5.48 5.23
C ASP A 122 9.12 -5.24 4.18
N PRO A 123 8.99 -5.68 2.91
CA PRO A 123 9.98 -5.38 1.88
C PRO A 123 10.22 -3.88 1.68
N LEU A 124 9.17 -3.05 1.80
CA LEU A 124 9.33 -1.60 1.68
C LEU A 124 10.03 -1.00 2.90
N VAL A 125 9.83 -1.55 4.09
CA VAL A 125 10.56 -1.14 5.32
C VAL A 125 12.04 -1.50 5.20
N GLU A 126 12.37 -2.68 4.68
CA GLU A 126 13.76 -3.09 4.44
C GLU A 126 14.48 -2.18 3.43
N VAL A 127 13.79 -1.76 2.37
CA VAL A 127 14.33 -0.77 1.42
C VAL A 127 14.63 0.55 2.12
N GLN A 128 13.73 1.02 3.01
CA GLN A 128 13.96 2.27 3.74
C GLN A 128 15.22 2.20 4.60
N ALA A 129 15.41 1.10 5.33
CA ALA A 129 16.61 0.89 6.13
C ALA A 129 17.89 0.84 5.27
N SER A 130 17.80 0.26 4.08
CA SER A 130 18.92 0.22 3.14
C SER A 130 19.26 1.61 2.57
N LEU A 131 18.24 2.38 2.18
CA LEU A 131 18.38 3.73 1.64
C LEU A 131 19.06 4.71 2.62
N GLU A 132 18.87 4.53 3.92
CA GLU A 132 19.54 5.36 4.95
C GLU A 132 21.07 5.17 4.98
N ASN A 133 21.57 4.05 4.43
CA ASN A 133 22.99 3.72 4.43
C ASN A 133 23.68 3.98 3.07
N TYR A 134 22.94 4.46 2.06
CA TYR A 134 23.51 4.76 0.74
C TYR A 134 24.12 6.15 0.72
N GLU A 135 25.38 6.25 0.27
CA GLU A 135 26.13 7.52 0.31
C GLU A 135 25.52 8.65 -0.54
N ASN A 136 24.62 8.33 -1.49
CA ASN A 136 23.94 9.31 -2.34
C ASN A 136 22.47 8.97 -2.62
N ALA A 137 21.74 8.39 -1.65
CA ALA A 137 20.31 8.16 -1.84
C ALA A 137 19.53 9.49 -1.97
N PRO A 138 18.69 9.66 -3.01
CA PRO A 138 17.83 10.83 -3.11
C PRO A 138 16.91 10.93 -1.89
N SER A 139 16.93 12.05 -1.16
CA SER A 139 16.07 12.26 0.02
C SER A 139 14.57 12.11 -0.31
N ALA A 140 14.19 12.48 -1.54
CA ALA A 140 12.86 12.29 -2.07
C ALA A 140 12.48 10.80 -2.21
N LEU A 141 13.42 9.92 -2.55
CA LEU A 141 13.19 8.48 -2.65
C LEU A 141 12.88 7.89 -1.27
N LEU A 142 13.71 8.19 -0.27
CA LEU A 142 13.47 7.76 1.12
C LEU A 142 12.13 8.28 1.66
N THR A 143 11.83 9.55 1.43
CA THR A 143 10.58 10.20 1.88
C THR A 143 9.36 9.55 1.23
N ARG A 144 9.42 9.29 -0.08
CA ARG A 144 8.34 8.62 -0.82
C ARG A 144 8.14 7.17 -0.37
N SER A 145 9.21 6.41 -0.13
CA SER A 145 9.10 5.03 0.39
C SER A 145 8.44 4.97 1.78
N LYS A 146 8.78 5.91 2.68
CA LYS A 146 8.11 6.05 3.99
C LYS A 146 6.63 6.40 3.84
N TRP A 147 6.32 7.33 2.94
CA TRP A 147 4.95 7.73 2.63
C TRP A 147 4.13 6.55 2.06
N ILE A 148 4.69 5.81 1.09
CA ILE A 148 4.05 4.65 0.46
C ILE A 148 3.67 3.62 1.53
N SER A 149 4.61 3.24 2.40
CA SER A 149 4.37 2.22 3.43
C SER A 149 3.24 2.61 4.38
N THR A 150 3.21 3.88 4.80
CA THR A 150 2.14 4.43 5.64
C THR A 150 0.78 4.38 4.95
N LYS A 151 0.74 4.71 3.65
CA LYS A 151 -0.49 4.69 2.86
C LYS A 151 -0.95 3.28 2.52
N LEU A 152 -0.01 2.36 2.34
CA LEU A 152 -0.31 0.95 2.12
C LEU A 152 -1.00 0.32 3.34
N MET A 153 -0.52 0.57 4.56
CA MET A 153 -1.20 0.16 5.80
C MET A 153 -2.61 0.75 5.90
N SER A 154 -2.77 2.02 5.52
CA SER A 154 -4.08 2.67 5.52
C SER A 154 -5.03 2.07 4.47
N LEU A 155 -4.51 1.67 3.30
CA LEU A 155 -5.26 0.96 2.26
C LEU A 155 -5.66 -0.45 2.72
N GLU A 156 -4.76 -1.18 3.37
CA GLU A 156 -5.04 -2.49 3.98
C GLU A 156 -6.26 -2.44 4.90
N GLN A 157 -6.30 -1.44 5.80
CA GLN A 157 -7.46 -1.23 6.68
C GLN A 157 -8.74 -0.94 5.88
N GLY A 158 -8.65 -0.13 4.82
CA GLY A 158 -9.76 0.13 3.91
C GLY A 158 -10.26 -1.15 3.21
N ILE A 159 -9.35 -2.02 2.79
CA ILE A 159 -9.67 -3.32 2.18
C ILE A 159 -10.38 -4.23 3.18
N MET A 160 -9.92 -4.29 4.44
CA MET A 160 -10.62 -5.07 5.47
C MET A 160 -12.05 -4.56 5.73
N VAL A 161 -12.28 -3.24 5.67
CA VAL A 161 -13.63 -2.68 5.75
C VAL A 161 -14.46 -3.10 4.55
N LEU A 162 -13.91 -3.05 3.33
CA LEU A 162 -14.59 -3.50 2.11
C LEU A 162 -14.94 -5.00 2.16
N ILE A 163 -14.04 -5.86 2.65
CA ILE A 163 -14.30 -7.29 2.86
C ILE A 163 -15.52 -7.50 3.75
N ARG A 164 -15.57 -6.82 4.90
CA ARG A 164 -16.70 -6.92 5.84
C ARG A 164 -18.01 -6.46 5.21
N GLN A 165 -17.98 -5.34 4.46
CA GLN A 165 -19.18 -4.74 3.89
C GLN A 165 -19.70 -5.48 2.64
N ILE A 166 -18.81 -6.03 1.80
CA ILE A 166 -19.18 -6.69 0.54
C ILE A 166 -19.45 -8.18 0.74
N LEU A 167 -18.63 -8.87 1.57
CA LEU A 167 -18.74 -10.32 1.75
C LEU A 167 -19.57 -10.71 2.98
N GLY A 168 -19.83 -9.78 3.91
CA GLY A 168 -20.42 -10.09 5.21
C GLY A 168 -19.52 -10.96 6.11
N GLU A 169 -18.25 -11.13 5.74
CA GLU A 169 -17.28 -11.91 6.49
C GLU A 169 -16.69 -11.07 7.63
N GLY A 170 -16.76 -11.59 8.86
CA GLY A 170 -15.97 -11.09 9.97
C GLY A 170 -14.47 -11.32 9.70
N SER A 171 -13.61 -10.51 10.32
CA SER A 171 -12.14 -10.54 10.22
C SER A 171 -11.57 -11.90 9.77
N VAL A 172 -11.27 -12.04 8.47
CA VAL A 172 -10.58 -13.22 7.97
C VAL A 172 -9.11 -13.05 8.31
N THR A 173 -8.64 -13.80 9.30
CA THR A 173 -7.22 -13.99 9.54
C THR A 173 -6.71 -14.82 8.37
N LEU A 174 -6.18 -14.15 7.34
CA LEU A 174 -5.50 -14.82 6.26
C LEU A 174 -4.18 -15.33 6.83
N GLU A 175 -3.94 -16.64 6.80
CA GLU A 175 -2.58 -17.15 6.98
C GLU A 175 -1.74 -16.51 5.88
N GLY A 176 -0.81 -15.65 6.31
CA GLY A 176 0.10 -14.94 5.40
C GLY A 176 0.82 -15.95 4.51
N PRO A 177 1.22 -15.56 3.29
CA PRO A 177 2.04 -16.42 2.45
C PRO A 177 3.23 -16.91 3.27
N GLU A 178 3.43 -18.24 3.36
CA GLU A 178 4.59 -18.79 4.06
C GLU A 178 5.85 -18.05 3.59
N GLU A 179 6.51 -17.38 4.54
CA GLU A 179 7.78 -16.72 4.32
C GLU A 179 8.82 -17.76 3.93
N THR A 180 9.00 -18.00 2.64
CA THR A 180 10.30 -18.45 2.15
C THR A 180 11.21 -17.21 2.07
N SER A 181 11.55 -16.68 3.25
CA SER A 181 12.62 -15.71 3.40
C SER A 181 13.94 -16.45 3.16
N ASP A 182 14.35 -16.53 1.90
CA ASP A 182 15.73 -16.87 1.57
C ASP A 182 16.55 -15.61 1.88
N ARG A 183 16.88 -15.47 3.17
CA ARG A 183 17.58 -14.31 3.72
C ARG A 183 19.05 -14.37 3.28
N PHE A 184 19.32 -13.97 2.05
CA PHE A 184 20.67 -13.67 1.60
C PHE A 184 21.13 -12.37 2.27
N VAL A 185 21.76 -12.51 3.45
CA VAL A 185 22.58 -11.42 4.03
C VAL A 185 23.83 -11.32 3.18
N SER A 186 23.73 -10.55 2.10
CA SER A 186 24.90 -10.17 1.34
C SER A 186 25.63 -9.04 2.04
N SER A 187 26.92 -9.24 2.31
CA SER A 187 27.82 -8.19 2.78
C SER A 187 28.19 -7.19 1.67
N ASN A 188 27.61 -7.30 0.47
CA ASN A 188 27.91 -6.46 -0.69
C ASN A 188 26.82 -5.39 -0.90
N ILE A 189 27.22 -4.12 -0.83
CA ILE A 189 26.35 -2.96 -1.11
C ILE A 189 25.69 -3.09 -2.50
N LEU A 190 26.41 -3.63 -3.48
CA LEU A 190 25.90 -3.81 -4.85
C LEU A 190 24.72 -4.80 -4.92
N GLU A 191 24.78 -5.87 -4.14
CA GLU A 191 23.72 -6.89 -4.06
C GLU A 191 22.51 -6.34 -3.31
N THR A 192 22.75 -5.54 -2.28
CA THR A 192 21.72 -4.79 -1.53
C THR A 192 20.98 -3.83 -2.46
N VAL A 193 21.70 -3.04 -3.27
CA VAL A 193 21.13 -2.12 -4.26
C VAL A 193 20.29 -2.87 -5.31
N ARG A 194 20.78 -4.02 -5.81
CA ARG A 194 20.04 -4.84 -6.78
C ARG A 194 18.75 -5.42 -6.20
N ARG A 195 18.79 -5.90 -4.96
CA ARG A 195 17.62 -6.40 -4.22
C ARG A 195 16.60 -5.29 -4.04
N ASP A 196 17.00 -4.12 -3.54
CA ASP A 196 16.10 -2.99 -3.33
C ASP A 196 15.47 -2.49 -4.63
N TYR A 197 16.26 -2.42 -5.71
CA TYR A 197 15.72 -2.06 -7.02
C TYR A 197 14.65 -3.05 -7.48
N SER A 198 14.86 -4.35 -7.25
CA SER A 198 13.89 -5.39 -7.57
C SER A 198 12.60 -5.24 -6.75
N VAL A 199 12.72 -4.89 -5.46
CA VAL A 199 11.57 -4.59 -4.57
C VAL A 199 10.78 -3.40 -5.09
N ILE A 200 11.43 -2.27 -5.38
CA ILE A 200 10.76 -1.06 -5.88
C ILE A 200 10.09 -1.31 -7.25
N TYR A 201 10.79 -1.98 -8.16
CA TYR A 201 10.24 -2.36 -9.46
C TYR A 201 8.98 -3.23 -9.31
N CYS A 202 9.04 -4.22 -8.42
CA CYS A 202 7.93 -5.15 -8.25
C CYS A 202 6.75 -4.54 -7.51
N PHE A 203 7.00 -3.73 -6.49
CA PHE A 203 5.96 -2.99 -5.79
C PHE A 203 5.18 -2.12 -6.75
N ARG A 204 5.85 -1.40 -7.68
CA ARG A 204 5.19 -0.60 -8.71
C ARG A 204 4.19 -1.40 -9.55
N LYS A 205 4.57 -2.61 -9.98
CA LYS A 205 3.69 -3.51 -10.75
C LYS A 205 2.49 -3.98 -9.92
N ASP A 206 2.70 -4.29 -8.65
CA ASP A 206 1.63 -4.74 -7.77
C ASP A 206 0.76 -3.60 -7.24
N ALA A 207 1.27 -2.38 -7.15
CA ALA A 207 0.50 -1.17 -6.89
C ALA A 207 -0.48 -0.88 -8.04
N HIS A 208 0.00 -1.00 -9.29
CA HIS A 208 -0.88 -0.95 -10.45
C HIS A 208 -1.97 -2.02 -10.39
N LYS A 209 -1.59 -3.27 -10.06
CA LYS A 209 -2.53 -4.39 -9.89
C LYS A 209 -3.61 -4.09 -8.84
N MET A 210 -3.22 -3.56 -7.67
CA MET A 210 -4.17 -3.15 -6.63
C MET A 210 -5.15 -2.08 -7.13
N GLN A 211 -4.65 -1.06 -7.84
CA GLN A 211 -5.48 -0.02 -8.45
C GLN A 211 -6.48 -0.63 -9.44
N THR A 212 -6.02 -1.51 -10.33
CA THR A 212 -6.86 -2.18 -11.33
C THR A 212 -7.98 -3.00 -10.70
N PHE A 213 -7.67 -3.78 -9.65
CA PHE A 213 -8.66 -4.57 -8.92
C PHE A 213 -9.71 -3.73 -8.22
N LEU A 214 -9.32 -2.63 -7.58
CA LEU A 214 -10.27 -1.71 -6.95
C LEU A 214 -11.18 -1.02 -7.98
N LYS A 215 -10.63 -0.63 -9.13
CA LYS A 215 -11.43 -0.09 -10.25
C LYS A 215 -12.44 -1.11 -10.77
N LEU A 216 -12.05 -2.39 -10.87
CA LEU A 216 -12.95 -3.46 -11.27
C LEU A 216 -14.10 -3.66 -10.28
N LEU A 217 -13.81 -3.71 -8.97
CA LEU A 217 -14.84 -3.81 -7.92
C LEU A 217 -15.80 -2.62 -7.96
N LYS A 218 -15.26 -1.39 -8.09
CA LYS A 218 -16.09 -0.17 -8.22
C LYS A 218 -17.01 -0.25 -9.44
N CYS A 219 -16.50 -0.66 -10.58
CA CYS A 219 -17.31 -0.79 -11.78
C CYS A 219 -18.44 -1.83 -11.60
N ARG A 220 -18.15 -2.99 -11.01
CA ARG A 220 -19.17 -4.04 -10.75
C ARG A 220 -20.29 -3.52 -9.85
N GLN A 221 -19.95 -2.64 -8.91
CA GLN A 221 -20.93 -2.02 -8.01
C GLN A 221 -21.84 -1.02 -8.72
N ILE A 222 -21.33 -0.25 -9.69
CA ILE A 222 -22.05 0.85 -10.37
C ILE A 222 -22.79 0.35 -11.63
N GLU A 223 -22.10 -0.39 -12.50
CA GLU A 223 -22.58 -0.69 -13.86
C GLU A 223 -23.02 -2.14 -14.07
N LYS A 224 -22.78 -3.04 -13.10
CA LYS A 224 -23.09 -4.49 -13.04
C LYS A 224 -22.65 -5.38 -14.23
N GLU A 225 -22.58 -4.89 -15.47
CA GLU A 225 -22.45 -5.71 -16.70
C GLU A 225 -21.36 -5.21 -17.69
N ASN A 226 -20.88 -3.96 -17.62
CA ASN A 226 -20.02 -3.34 -18.66
C ASN A 226 -18.54 -3.09 -18.27
N CYS A 227 -18.03 -3.77 -17.25
CA CYS A 227 -16.68 -3.49 -16.73
C CYS A 227 -15.53 -3.96 -17.63
N SER A 228 -14.60 -3.05 -17.91
CA SER A 228 -13.30 -3.32 -18.52
C SER A 228 -12.16 -2.97 -17.57
N LEU A 229 -11.00 -3.60 -17.76
CA LEU A 229 -9.75 -3.14 -17.16
C LEU A 229 -9.32 -1.92 -17.98
N PHE A 230 -9.32 -0.74 -17.36
CA PHE A 230 -8.81 0.49 -17.96
C PHE A 230 -7.30 0.57 -17.78
#